data_AF-J9DTJ2-F1
#
_entry.id   AF-J9DTJ2-F1
#
_cell.length_a   1.000
_cell.length_b   1.000
_cell.length_c   1.000
_cell.angle_alpha   90.00
_cell.angle_beta   90.00
_cell.angle_gamma   90.00
#
_symmetry.space_group_name_H-M   'P 1'
#
loop_
_entity.id
_entity.type
_entity.pdbx_description
1 polymer ?
#
loop_
_entity_poly.entity_id
_entity_poly.type
_entity_poly.pdbx_seq_one_letter_code
_entity_poly.pdbx_strand_id
1 'polypeptide(L)'
;MNLHQLELDSKTFVDRPLKADPKIVQDEFLKKFGGQAVENINSQELLAFRERYFDKEGEELKKCAIPEWQKLPPKIARIKDETLKQFAIFLNKRWKDLCREIKSIQHPERHSLIIVPESFIVPGGRFREFYYWDAYWIVKGLIASSLYKMVKNMLINFLHCVKKFGFMPNGGRVYYLRRSQPPFLIPMVYEYYEATKDTEFIRNNFKYLVKEFEFWIKNR
;
A
#
# COMPACT_ATOMS: atom_id res chain seq x y z
N MET A 1 10.68 -8.60 -20.19
CA MET A 1 10.61 -9.26 -18.87
C MET A 1 9.55 -10.36 -18.85
N ASN A 2 8.25 -10.05 -18.88
CA ASN A 2 7.17 -11.05 -18.75
C ASN A 2 7.15 -12.08 -19.89
N LEU A 3 7.33 -11.66 -21.15
CA LEU A 3 7.37 -12.56 -22.30
C LEU A 3 8.45 -13.66 -22.15
N HIS A 4 9.57 -13.29 -21.53
CA HIS A 4 10.72 -14.16 -21.29
C HIS A 4 10.63 -14.93 -19.97
N GLN A 5 9.51 -14.83 -19.24
CA GLN A 5 9.24 -15.53 -17.97
C GLN A 5 10.37 -15.40 -16.93
N LEU A 6 11.04 -14.25 -16.89
CA LEU A 6 12.18 -14.00 -15.99
C LEU A 6 11.78 -13.87 -14.51
N GLU A 7 10.49 -13.79 -14.23
CA GLU A 7 9.91 -13.76 -12.89
C GLU A 7 8.76 -14.78 -12.83
N LEU A 8 8.62 -15.47 -11.70
CA LEU A 8 7.49 -16.37 -11.45
C LEU A 8 6.15 -15.60 -11.37
N ASP A 9 6.20 -14.33 -10.97
CA ASP A 9 5.06 -13.45 -10.82
C ASP A 9 5.34 -12.13 -11.55
N SER A 10 4.49 -11.79 -12.51
CA SER A 10 4.59 -10.54 -13.27
C SER A 10 4.58 -9.28 -12.38
N LYS A 11 3.99 -9.34 -11.19
CA LYS A 11 3.99 -8.22 -10.23
C LYS A 11 5.39 -7.92 -9.70
N THR A 12 6.25 -8.94 -9.59
CA THR A 12 7.61 -8.80 -9.05
C THR A 12 8.38 -7.73 -9.81
N PHE A 13 8.37 -7.76 -11.15
CA PHE A 13 9.13 -6.79 -11.93
C PHE A 13 8.60 -5.36 -11.80
N VAL A 14 7.29 -5.15 -11.85
CA VAL A 14 6.69 -3.80 -11.78
C VAL A 14 6.77 -3.17 -10.39
N ASP A 15 7.09 -3.97 -9.36
CA ASP A 15 7.34 -3.49 -8.01
C ASP A 15 8.82 -3.12 -7.76
N ARG A 16 9.73 -3.43 -8.69
CA ARG A 16 11.16 -3.13 -8.53
C ARG A 16 11.44 -1.63 -8.73
N PRO A 17 12.12 -0.96 -7.79
CA PRO A 17 12.62 0.39 -8.00
C PRO A 17 13.70 0.44 -9.08
N LEU A 18 13.81 1.58 -9.76
CA LEU A 18 14.92 1.89 -10.66
C LEU A 18 16.13 2.39 -9.86
N LYS A 19 17.32 1.90 -10.23
CA LYS A 19 18.61 2.36 -9.67
C LYS A 19 19.07 3.69 -10.29
N ALA A 20 18.55 4.05 -11.46
CA ALA A 20 18.87 5.26 -12.20
C ALA A 20 17.60 5.99 -12.67
N ASP A 21 17.77 7.19 -13.23
CA ASP A 21 16.66 7.95 -13.80
C ASP A 21 15.90 7.14 -14.88
N PRO A 22 14.55 7.18 -14.92
CA PRO A 22 13.75 6.43 -15.88
C PRO A 22 14.17 6.62 -17.35
N LYS A 23 14.58 7.84 -17.73
CA LYS A 23 15.02 8.14 -19.09
C LYS A 23 16.33 7.44 -19.41
N ILE A 24 17.30 7.47 -18.48
CA ILE A 24 18.59 6.77 -18.64
C ILE A 24 18.37 5.27 -18.82
N VAL A 25 17.50 4.66 -17.99
CA VAL A 25 17.22 3.23 -18.09
C VAL A 25 16.52 2.89 -19.41
N GLN A 26 15.60 3.74 -19.87
CA GLN A 26 14.93 3.56 -21.16
C GLN A 26 15.92 3.68 -22.33
N ASP A 27 16.77 4.71 -22.35
CA ASP A 27 17.75 4.94 -23.40
C ASP A 27 18.76 3.77 -23.50
N GLU A 28 19.23 3.27 -22.35
CA GLU A 28 20.13 2.12 -22.28
C GLU A 28 19.45 0.81 -22.71
N PHE A 29 18.15 0.66 -22.42
CA PHE A 29 17.37 -0.48 -22.91
C PHE A 29 17.23 -0.43 -24.43
N LEU A 30 16.86 0.71 -25.00
CA LEU A 30 16.70 0.89 -26.44
C LEU A 30 18.03 0.73 -27.18
N LYS A 31 19.13 1.25 -26.62
CA LYS A 31 20.47 1.05 -27.17
C LYS A 31 20.86 -0.42 -27.23
N LYS A 32 20.53 -1.21 -26.21
CA LYS A 32 20.90 -2.63 -26.14
C LYS A 32 19.95 -3.55 -26.92
N PHE A 33 18.65 -3.28 -26.87
CA PHE A 33 17.63 -4.21 -27.35
C PHE A 33 16.66 -3.61 -28.40
N GLY A 34 16.74 -2.32 -28.71
CA GLY A 34 15.76 -1.64 -29.56
C GLY A 34 15.79 -2.04 -31.04
N GLY A 35 16.89 -2.65 -31.51
CA GLY A 35 17.04 -3.13 -32.90
C GLY A 35 16.53 -4.55 -33.15
N GLN A 36 15.94 -5.23 -32.16
CA GLN A 36 15.48 -6.61 -32.29
C GLN A 36 14.03 -6.77 -31.83
N ALA A 37 13.35 -7.77 -32.39
CA ALA A 37 12.02 -8.17 -31.94
C ALA A 37 12.07 -8.65 -30.48
N VAL A 38 11.02 -8.37 -29.70
CA VAL A 38 11.00 -8.64 -28.26
C VAL A 38 11.16 -10.13 -27.97
N GLU A 39 10.62 -10.98 -28.83
CA GLU A 39 10.68 -12.44 -28.80
C GLU A 39 12.12 -12.97 -28.92
N ASN A 40 13.00 -12.21 -29.59
CA ASN A 40 14.37 -12.62 -29.90
C ASN A 40 15.39 -12.14 -28.86
N ILE A 41 14.98 -11.31 -27.89
CA ILE A 41 15.88 -10.81 -26.85
C ILE A 41 16.44 -11.97 -26.03
N ASN A 42 17.77 -12.02 -25.86
CA ASN A 42 18.41 -13.04 -25.03
C ASN A 42 18.06 -12.86 -23.54
N SER A 43 17.51 -13.91 -22.92
CA SER A 43 17.08 -13.92 -21.52
C SER A 43 18.20 -13.62 -20.51
N GLN A 44 19.42 -14.10 -20.74
CA GLN A 44 20.56 -13.86 -19.82
C GLN A 44 21.01 -12.40 -19.89
N GLU A 45 21.03 -11.81 -21.08
CA GLU A 45 21.37 -10.40 -21.24
C GLU A 45 20.32 -9.47 -20.63
N LEU A 46 19.04 -9.84 -20.78
CA LEU A 46 17.92 -9.13 -20.18
C LEU A 46 17.92 -9.25 -18.65
N LEU A 47 18.31 -10.42 -18.12
CA LEU A 47 18.54 -10.61 -16.70
C LEU A 47 19.68 -9.72 -16.18
N ALA A 48 20.81 -9.69 -16.87
CA ALA A 48 21.94 -8.83 -16.52
C ALA A 48 21.55 -7.34 -16.56
N PHE A 49 20.73 -6.94 -17.54
CA PHE A 49 20.18 -5.59 -17.61
C PHE A 49 19.30 -5.26 -16.39
N ARG A 50 18.41 -6.19 -16.01
CA ARG A 50 17.58 -6.04 -14.81
C ARG A 50 18.43 -5.83 -13.56
N GLU A 51 19.39 -6.71 -13.31
CA GLU A 51 20.24 -6.63 -12.11
C GLU A 51 21.04 -5.33 -12.06
N ARG A 52 21.44 -4.80 -13.23
CA ARG A 52 22.15 -3.52 -13.33
C ARG A 52 21.28 -2.32 -12.99
N TYR A 53 20.03 -2.29 -13.46
CA TYR A 53 19.20 -1.07 -13.44
C TYR A 53 18.02 -1.10 -12.47
N PHE A 54 17.70 -2.25 -11.88
CA PHE A 54 16.56 -2.41 -10.97
C PHE A 54 17.02 -2.98 -9.62
N ASP A 55 16.43 -2.46 -8.55
CA ASP A 55 16.56 -3.04 -7.21
C ASP A 55 15.61 -4.23 -7.03
N LYS A 56 15.63 -4.82 -5.83
CA LYS A 56 14.66 -5.84 -5.43
C LYS A 56 13.34 -5.17 -5.04
N GLU A 57 12.24 -5.86 -5.31
CA GLU A 57 10.92 -5.37 -4.99
C GLU A 57 10.70 -5.25 -3.47
N GLY A 58 10.15 -4.12 -3.03
CA GLY A 58 9.92 -3.86 -1.61
C GLY A 58 11.12 -3.31 -0.85
N GLU A 59 12.26 -3.07 -1.50
CA GLU A 59 13.40 -2.35 -0.90
C GLU A 59 13.03 -0.92 -0.49
N GLU A 60 11.98 -0.35 -1.05
CA GLU A 60 11.45 0.95 -0.65
C GLU A 60 10.70 0.94 0.71
N LEU A 61 10.49 -0.23 1.31
CA LEU A 61 9.73 -0.41 2.56
C LEU A 61 10.62 -0.88 3.71
N LYS A 62 10.27 -0.45 4.92
CA LYS A 62 10.75 -1.02 6.17
C LYS A 62 9.58 -1.43 7.04
N LYS A 63 9.82 -2.34 8.01
CA LYS A 63 8.83 -2.61 9.05
C LYS A 63 8.65 -1.36 9.92
N CYS A 64 7.43 -1.07 10.33
CA CYS A 64 7.16 -0.03 11.33
C CYS A 64 6.88 -0.61 12.72
N ALA A 65 7.14 0.23 13.72
CA ALA A 65 6.67 0.01 15.08
C ALA A 65 5.21 0.43 15.23
N ILE A 66 4.48 -0.26 16.10
CA ILE A 66 3.12 0.12 16.53
C ILE A 66 3.19 0.37 18.05
N PRO A 67 3.49 1.61 18.50
CA PRO A 67 3.72 1.89 19.92
C PRO A 67 2.52 1.59 20.82
N GLU A 68 1.30 1.77 20.29
CA GLU A 68 0.03 1.47 20.97
C GLU A 68 -0.29 -0.03 21.06
N TRP A 69 0.52 -0.90 20.44
CA TRP A 69 0.26 -2.33 20.43
C TRP A 69 0.41 -2.95 21.81
N GLN A 70 -0.62 -3.66 22.24
CA GLN A 70 -0.64 -4.41 23.48
C GLN A 70 -0.87 -5.89 23.17
N LYS A 71 -0.24 -6.79 23.95
CA LYS A 71 -0.39 -8.24 23.78
C LYS A 71 -1.86 -8.67 23.91
N LEU A 72 -2.58 -8.09 24.87
CA LEU A 72 -3.96 -8.40 25.18
C LEU A 72 -4.80 -7.11 25.27
N PRO A 73 -5.34 -6.61 24.14
CA PRO A 73 -6.20 -5.43 24.11
C PRO A 73 -7.52 -5.63 24.89
N PRO A 74 -8.14 -4.57 25.44
CA PRO A 74 -9.33 -4.68 26.28
C PRO A 74 -10.52 -5.41 25.65
N LYS A 75 -10.79 -5.20 24.36
CA LYS A 75 -11.88 -5.91 23.65
C LYS A 75 -11.59 -7.40 23.49
N ILE A 76 -10.33 -7.77 23.21
CA ILE A 76 -9.91 -9.17 23.10
C ILE A 76 -9.94 -9.87 24.46
N ALA A 77 -9.55 -9.18 25.53
CA ALA A 77 -9.59 -9.71 26.91
C ALA A 77 -11.00 -10.14 27.36
N ARG A 78 -12.05 -9.49 26.82
CA ARG A 78 -13.45 -9.76 27.16
C ARG A 78 -14.05 -10.98 26.45
N ILE A 79 -13.35 -11.58 25.49
CA ILE A 79 -13.82 -12.79 24.81
C ILE A 79 -13.88 -13.93 25.84
N LYS A 80 -15.05 -14.54 26.03
CA LYS A 80 -15.25 -15.60 27.03
C LYS A 80 -14.71 -16.95 26.57
N ASP A 81 -14.95 -17.28 25.30
CA ASP A 81 -14.45 -18.52 24.70
C ASP A 81 -12.93 -18.46 24.56
N GLU A 82 -12.24 -19.43 25.15
CA GLU A 82 -10.77 -19.41 25.23
C GLU A 82 -10.12 -19.67 23.86
N THR A 83 -10.71 -20.53 23.03
CA THR A 83 -10.22 -20.79 21.66
C THR A 83 -10.29 -19.53 20.82
N LEU A 84 -11.44 -18.83 20.83
CA LEU A 84 -11.62 -17.58 20.10
C LEU A 84 -10.72 -16.46 20.65
N LYS A 85 -10.50 -16.42 21.98
CA LYS A 85 -9.57 -15.46 22.59
C LYS A 85 -8.14 -15.69 22.11
N GLN A 86 -7.66 -16.93 22.11
CA GLN A 86 -6.32 -17.25 21.61
C GLN A 86 -6.17 -16.94 20.12
N PHE A 87 -7.21 -17.21 19.32
CA PHE A 87 -7.23 -16.82 17.91
C PHE A 87 -7.14 -15.29 17.75
N ALA A 88 -7.89 -14.52 18.52
CA ALA A 88 -7.82 -13.06 18.47
C ALA A 88 -6.46 -12.50 18.93
N ILE A 89 -5.83 -13.10 19.96
CA ILE A 89 -4.46 -12.77 20.37
C ILE A 89 -3.46 -13.06 19.24
N PHE A 90 -3.61 -14.20 18.56
CA PHE A 90 -2.80 -14.57 17.41
C PHE A 90 -2.93 -13.53 16.28
N LEU A 91 -4.15 -13.14 15.91
CA LEU A 91 -4.40 -12.11 14.90
C LEU A 91 -3.81 -10.76 15.31
N ASN A 92 -4.00 -10.35 16.57
CA ASN A 92 -3.45 -9.10 17.09
C ASN A 92 -1.92 -9.05 16.97
N LYS A 93 -1.21 -10.17 17.15
CA LYS A 93 0.25 -10.23 16.95
C LYS A 93 0.66 -9.93 15.51
N ARG A 94 -0.17 -10.30 14.51
CA ARG A 94 0.14 -10.13 13.09
C ARG A 94 0.22 -8.68 12.64
N TRP A 95 -0.42 -7.73 13.33
CA TRP A 95 -0.30 -6.31 12.99
C TRP A 95 1.16 -5.83 12.93
N LYS A 96 2.03 -6.34 13.82
CA LYS A 96 3.47 -6.02 13.82
C LYS A 96 4.22 -6.59 12.62
N ASP A 97 3.74 -7.69 12.06
CA ASP A 97 4.36 -8.33 10.89
C ASP A 97 3.91 -7.65 9.58
N LEU A 98 2.73 -7.02 9.59
CA LEU A 98 2.10 -6.38 8.43
C LEU A 98 2.31 -4.87 8.37
N CYS A 99 2.81 -4.25 9.45
CA CYS A 99 3.14 -2.83 9.49
C CYS A 99 4.29 -2.50 8.53
N ARG A 100 4.07 -1.57 7.59
CA ARG A 100 5.10 -1.01 6.71
C ARG A 100 5.14 0.51 6.80
N GLU A 101 6.33 1.04 6.61
CA GLU A 101 6.61 2.46 6.45
C GLU A 101 7.55 2.61 5.25
N ILE A 102 7.35 3.67 4.47
CA ILE A 102 8.19 3.97 3.31
C ILE A 102 9.51 4.54 3.82
N LYS A 103 10.64 4.05 3.30
CA LYS A 103 11.94 4.66 3.58
C LYS A 103 11.97 6.08 3.02
N SER A 104 12.92 6.91 3.45
CA SER A 104 13.12 8.22 2.81
C SER A 104 13.53 8.00 1.35
N ILE A 105 12.71 8.49 0.41
CA ILE A 105 12.94 8.35 -1.04
C ILE A 105 13.26 9.72 -1.61
N GLN A 106 14.47 9.87 -2.17
CA GLN A 106 14.92 11.10 -2.83
C GLN A 106 14.37 11.23 -4.26
N HIS A 107 14.10 10.11 -4.92
CA HIS A 107 13.74 10.02 -6.34
C HIS A 107 12.41 9.27 -6.55
N PRO A 108 11.25 9.88 -6.22
CA PRO A 108 9.94 9.21 -6.29
C PRO A 108 9.60 8.61 -7.66
N GLU A 109 10.06 9.23 -8.74
CA GLU A 109 9.87 8.81 -10.13
C GLU A 109 10.48 7.43 -10.44
N ARG A 110 11.41 6.96 -9.60
CA ARG A 110 12.05 5.64 -9.73
C ARG A 110 11.23 4.51 -9.12
N HIS A 111 10.14 4.84 -8.43
CA HIS A 111 9.35 3.86 -7.70
C HIS A 111 7.94 3.77 -8.28
N SER A 112 7.44 2.54 -8.39
CA SER A 112 6.01 2.35 -8.66
C SER A 112 5.15 2.58 -7.42
N LEU A 113 5.73 2.53 -6.21
CA LEU A 113 5.00 2.78 -4.96
C LEU A 113 4.58 4.26 -4.88
N ILE A 114 3.31 4.49 -4.56
CA ILE A 114 2.80 5.82 -4.25
C ILE A 114 3.31 6.19 -2.86
N ILE A 115 4.15 7.22 -2.80
CA ILE A 115 4.66 7.75 -1.54
C ILE A 115 3.52 8.39 -0.77
N VAL A 116 3.36 7.97 0.48
CA VAL A 116 2.38 8.46 1.45
C VAL A 116 3.10 8.80 2.77
N PRO A 117 2.57 9.75 3.56
CA PRO A 117 3.32 10.32 4.69
C PRO A 117 3.39 9.41 5.94
N GLU A 118 2.45 8.49 6.12
CA GLU A 118 2.33 7.71 7.35
C GLU A 118 2.59 6.21 7.12
N SER A 119 2.82 5.49 8.21
CA SER A 119 2.82 4.03 8.20
C SER A 119 1.46 3.44 7.82
N PHE A 120 1.46 2.22 7.30
CA PHE A 120 0.26 1.50 6.90
C PHE A 120 0.39 0.00 7.13
N ILE A 121 -0.76 -0.69 7.16
CA ILE A 121 -0.83 -2.15 7.21
C ILE A 121 -1.04 -2.68 5.79
N VAL A 122 -0.26 -3.70 5.41
CA VAL A 122 -0.45 -4.43 4.14
C VAL A 122 -1.28 -5.69 4.35
N PRO A 123 -1.96 -6.23 3.31
CA PRO A 123 -2.69 -7.51 3.43
C PRO A 123 -1.79 -8.71 3.79
N GLY A 124 -0.54 -8.71 3.33
CA GLY A 124 0.45 -9.76 3.59
C GLY A 124 0.80 -10.61 2.37
N GLY A 125 1.73 -11.55 2.55
CA GLY A 125 2.25 -12.38 1.46
C GLY A 125 2.95 -11.55 0.39
N ARG A 126 2.53 -11.69 -0.87
CA ARG A 126 3.10 -10.95 -2.02
C ARG A 126 2.71 -9.47 -2.06
N PHE A 127 1.72 -9.05 -1.27
CA PHE A 127 1.19 -7.69 -1.29
C PHE A 127 2.03 -6.78 -0.40
N ARG A 128 2.69 -5.79 -1.02
CA ARG A 128 3.64 -4.89 -0.38
C ARG A 128 3.09 -3.47 -0.20
N GLU A 129 1.96 -3.17 -0.82
CA GLU A 129 1.27 -1.89 -0.73
C GLU A 129 -0.05 -2.03 0.04
N PHE A 130 -0.62 -0.90 0.46
CA PHE A 130 -1.99 -0.85 0.94
C PHE A 130 -2.98 -1.06 -0.23
N TYR A 131 -4.13 -1.65 0.08
CA TYR A 131 -5.25 -1.88 -0.85
C TYR A 131 -6.52 -1.26 -0.29
N TYR A 132 -7.34 -0.66 -1.14
CA TYR A 132 -8.37 0.26 -0.69
C TYR A 132 -9.52 -0.44 0.05
N TRP A 133 -10.21 -1.40 -0.56
CA TRP A 133 -11.34 -2.05 0.12
C TRP A 133 -10.92 -3.02 1.23
N ASP A 134 -9.75 -3.68 1.10
CA ASP A 134 -9.16 -4.54 2.13
C ASP A 134 -8.92 -3.75 3.42
N ALA A 135 -8.54 -2.48 3.27
CA ALA A 135 -8.27 -1.60 4.39
C ALA A 135 -9.47 -1.37 5.29
N TYR A 136 -10.71 -1.47 4.79
CA TYR A 136 -11.89 -1.37 5.65
C TYR A 136 -11.88 -2.46 6.73
N TRP A 137 -11.62 -3.71 6.34
CA TRP A 137 -11.55 -4.83 7.27
C TRP A 137 -10.34 -4.74 8.21
N ILE A 138 -9.21 -4.24 7.69
CA ILE A 138 -8.03 -3.94 8.50
C ILE A 138 -8.38 -2.88 9.56
N VAL A 139 -9.03 -1.78 9.20
CA VAL A 139 -9.46 -0.72 10.13
C VAL A 139 -10.34 -1.28 11.24
N LYS A 140 -11.33 -2.13 10.90
CA LYS A 140 -12.18 -2.81 11.90
C LYS A 140 -11.34 -3.65 12.87
N GLY A 141 -10.37 -4.41 12.34
CA GLY A 141 -9.45 -5.23 13.13
C GLY A 141 -8.53 -4.42 14.04
N LEU A 142 -7.96 -3.32 13.52
CA LEU A 142 -7.14 -2.38 14.29
C LEU A 142 -7.93 -1.74 15.43
N ILE A 143 -9.18 -1.33 15.18
CA ILE A 143 -10.10 -0.81 16.21
C ILE A 143 -10.40 -1.87 17.27
N ALA A 144 -10.62 -3.12 16.87
CA ALA A 144 -10.81 -4.24 17.82
C ALA A 144 -9.55 -4.47 18.68
N SER A 145 -8.37 -4.24 18.11
CA SER A 145 -7.07 -4.26 18.79
C SER A 145 -6.70 -2.98 19.54
N SER A 146 -7.58 -1.97 19.59
CA SER A 146 -7.31 -0.65 20.21
C SER A 146 -6.12 0.12 19.59
N LEU A 147 -5.87 -0.07 18.30
CA LEU A 147 -4.78 0.55 17.54
C LEU A 147 -5.28 1.77 16.75
N TYR A 148 -5.76 2.79 17.46
CA TYR A 148 -6.44 3.94 16.86
C TYR A 148 -5.50 4.88 16.10
N LYS A 149 -4.25 5.02 16.54
CA LYS A 149 -3.25 5.83 15.82
C LYS A 149 -2.92 5.20 14.48
N MET A 150 -2.78 3.88 14.41
CA MET A 150 -2.55 3.17 13.15
C MET A 150 -3.71 3.34 12.16
N VAL A 151 -4.96 3.33 12.67
CA VAL A 151 -6.14 3.65 11.85
C VAL A 151 -6.04 5.07 11.29
N LYS A 152 -5.74 6.06 12.15
CA LYS A 152 -5.58 7.46 11.74
C LYS A 152 -4.50 7.60 10.65
N ASN A 153 -3.36 6.93 10.82
CA ASN A 153 -2.26 6.90 9.86
C ASN A 153 -2.70 6.37 8.48
N MET A 154 -3.42 5.24 8.44
CA MET A 154 -3.96 4.70 7.17
C MET A 154 -4.95 5.68 6.52
N LEU A 155 -5.83 6.32 7.29
CA LEU A 155 -6.77 7.31 6.76
C LEU A 155 -6.06 8.55 6.20
N ILE A 156 -5.02 9.04 6.87
CA ILE A 156 -4.18 10.14 6.36
C ILE A 156 -3.56 9.78 5.01
N ASN A 157 -3.08 8.54 4.85
CA ASN A 157 -2.52 8.05 3.59
C ASN A 157 -3.57 8.00 2.47
N PHE A 158 -4.80 7.55 2.74
CA PHE A 158 -5.87 7.55 1.74
C PHE A 158 -6.32 8.96 1.36
N LEU A 159 -6.45 9.84 2.35
CA LEU A 159 -6.74 11.26 2.11
C LEU A 159 -5.62 11.94 1.31
N HIS A 160 -4.36 11.55 1.52
CA HIS A 160 -3.23 12.00 0.71
C HIS A 160 -3.41 11.59 -0.76
N CYS A 161 -3.80 10.34 -1.03
CA CYS A 161 -4.11 9.87 -2.38
C CYS A 161 -5.27 10.66 -3.01
N VAL A 162 -6.38 10.85 -2.30
CA VAL A 162 -7.53 11.64 -2.79
C VAL A 162 -7.14 13.10 -3.06
N LYS A 163 -6.31 13.70 -2.19
CA LYS A 163 -5.79 15.05 -2.42
C LYS A 163 -5.00 15.13 -3.72
N LYS A 164 -4.10 14.18 -3.95
CA LYS A 164 -3.18 14.15 -5.09
C LYS A 164 -3.82 13.73 -6.41
N PHE A 165 -4.67 12.70 -6.39
CA PHE A 165 -5.20 12.05 -7.59
C PHE A 165 -6.70 12.27 -7.80
N GLY A 166 -7.40 12.82 -6.81
CA GLY A 166 -8.85 13.06 -6.87
C GLY A 166 -9.70 11.90 -6.39
N PHE A 167 -9.11 10.72 -6.21
CA PHE A 167 -9.76 9.51 -5.74
C PHE A 167 -8.74 8.58 -5.08
N MET A 168 -9.22 7.52 -4.42
CA MET A 168 -8.36 6.48 -3.89
C MET A 168 -8.12 5.38 -4.94
N PRO A 169 -6.88 5.15 -5.41
CA PRO A 169 -6.60 4.04 -6.34
C PRO A 169 -6.82 2.68 -5.69
N ASN A 170 -6.90 1.63 -6.51
CA ASN A 170 -7.05 0.24 -6.04
C ASN A 170 -6.01 -0.13 -4.95
N GLY A 171 -4.77 0.32 -5.11
CA GLY A 171 -3.75 0.23 -4.09
C GLY A 171 -2.65 1.27 -4.26
N GLY A 172 -1.65 1.22 -3.39
CA GLY A 172 -0.56 2.21 -3.32
C GLY A 172 0.49 2.13 -4.44
N ARG A 173 0.10 1.89 -5.70
CA ARG A 173 1.04 1.80 -6.84
C ARG A 173 0.57 2.65 -8.02
N VAL A 174 1.50 3.27 -8.75
CA VAL A 174 1.19 4.18 -9.87
C VAL A 174 0.45 3.49 -11.01
N TYR A 175 0.70 2.19 -11.23
CA TYR A 175 -0.03 1.39 -12.22
C TYR A 175 -1.50 1.11 -11.82
N TYR A 176 -1.91 1.48 -10.61
CA TYR A 176 -3.31 1.48 -10.19
C TYR A 176 -4.01 2.83 -10.38
N LEU A 177 -3.33 3.89 -10.82
CA LEU A 177 -3.92 5.23 -10.97
C LEU A 177 -5.03 5.34 -12.03
N ARG A 178 -5.33 4.27 -12.76
CA ARG A 178 -6.45 4.20 -13.72
C ARG A 178 -7.65 3.41 -13.20
N ARG A 179 -7.63 2.95 -11.95
CA ARG A 179 -8.72 2.17 -11.36
C ARG A 179 -8.81 2.36 -9.86
N SER A 180 -10.02 2.22 -9.34
CA SER A 180 -10.29 2.20 -7.90
C SER A 180 -10.79 0.81 -7.46
N GLN A 181 -11.39 0.76 -6.28
CA GLN A 181 -12.06 -0.37 -5.65
C GLN A 181 -13.32 0.15 -4.94
N PRO A 182 -14.22 -0.71 -4.45
CA PRO A 182 -15.42 -0.26 -3.73
C PRO A 182 -15.11 0.85 -2.70
N PRO A 183 -15.87 1.97 -2.71
CA PRO A 183 -15.50 3.17 -1.97
C PRO A 183 -15.80 3.08 -0.48
N PHE A 184 -14.78 2.75 0.31
CA PHE A 184 -14.88 2.60 1.76
C PHE A 184 -14.23 3.72 2.57
N LEU A 185 -13.72 4.81 1.98
CA LEU A 185 -13.07 5.87 2.75
C LEU A 185 -13.99 6.53 3.79
N ILE A 186 -15.19 6.96 3.39
CA ILE A 186 -16.17 7.55 4.31
C ILE A 186 -16.57 6.54 5.40
N PRO A 187 -16.93 5.27 5.08
CA PRO A 187 -17.13 4.23 6.10
C PRO A 187 -15.95 4.04 7.05
N MET A 188 -14.70 4.03 6.56
CA MET A 188 -13.52 3.89 7.42
C MET A 188 -13.36 5.10 8.37
N VAL A 189 -13.60 6.33 7.87
CA VAL A 189 -13.60 7.53 8.72
C VAL A 189 -14.72 7.48 9.76
N TYR A 190 -15.89 6.98 9.39
CA TYR A 190 -17.00 6.79 10.32
C TYR A 190 -16.64 5.81 11.44
N GLU A 191 -16.06 4.64 11.12
CA GLU A 191 -15.61 3.67 12.13
C GLU A 191 -14.53 4.27 13.05
N TYR A 192 -13.60 5.04 12.50
CA TYR A 192 -12.59 5.75 13.29
C TYR A 192 -13.21 6.78 14.24
N TYR A 193 -14.16 7.57 13.74
CA TYR A 193 -14.90 8.53 14.56
C TYR A 193 -15.69 7.85 15.65
N GLU A 194 -16.38 6.75 15.36
CA GLU A 194 -17.14 6.02 16.37
C GLU A 194 -16.24 5.46 17.48
N ALA A 195 -15.00 5.09 17.15
CA ALA A 195 -14.03 4.59 18.11
C ALA A 195 -13.34 5.68 18.94
N THR A 196 -13.18 6.90 18.41
CA THR A 196 -12.31 7.94 19.00
C THR A 196 -12.99 9.26 19.33
N LYS A 197 -14.13 9.53 18.68
CA LYS A 197 -14.87 10.79 18.70
C LYS A 197 -14.02 12.00 18.26
N ASP A 198 -12.99 11.76 17.44
CA ASP A 198 -12.13 12.79 16.85
C ASP A 198 -12.88 13.60 15.77
N THR A 199 -13.73 14.54 16.22
CA THR A 199 -14.49 15.44 15.34
C THR A 199 -13.59 16.39 14.54
N GLU A 200 -12.41 16.72 15.08
CA GLU A 200 -11.45 17.61 14.44
C GLU A 200 -10.85 16.96 13.19
N PHE A 201 -10.53 15.66 13.25
CA PHE A 201 -10.08 14.91 12.08
C PHE A 201 -11.09 14.96 10.94
N ILE A 202 -12.39 14.80 11.23
CA ILE A 202 -13.45 14.93 10.20
C ILE A 202 -13.45 16.35 9.65
N ARG A 203 -13.51 17.37 10.53
CA ARG A 203 -13.58 18.78 10.12
C ARG A 203 -12.43 19.16 9.18
N ASN A 204 -11.22 18.74 9.51
CA ASN A 204 -10.01 19.08 8.75
C ASN A 204 -9.95 18.37 7.38
N ASN A 205 -10.64 17.22 7.24
CA ASN A 205 -10.55 16.37 6.06
C ASN A 205 -11.85 16.27 5.25
N PHE A 206 -12.95 16.89 5.71
CA PHE A 206 -14.28 16.77 5.12
C PHE A 206 -14.29 17.08 3.61
N LYS A 207 -13.59 18.14 3.19
CA LYS A 207 -13.48 18.51 1.76
C LYS A 207 -12.91 17.40 0.88
N TYR A 208 -12.00 16.57 1.39
CA TYR A 208 -11.42 15.46 0.63
C TYR A 208 -12.36 14.25 0.61
N LEU A 209 -13.13 14.02 1.67
CA LEU A 209 -14.19 12.99 1.68
C LEU A 209 -15.27 13.32 0.64
N VAL A 210 -15.70 14.58 0.58
CA VAL A 210 -16.62 15.08 -0.46
C VAL A 210 -15.99 14.94 -1.85
N LYS A 211 -14.71 15.30 -2.01
CA LYS A 211 -14.00 15.18 -3.30
C LYS A 211 -14.04 13.75 -3.86
N GLU A 212 -13.76 12.73 -3.02
CA GLU A 212 -13.84 11.35 -3.49
C GLU A 212 -15.29 10.93 -3.77
N PHE A 213 -16.24 11.32 -2.92
CA PHE A 213 -17.66 11.05 -3.19
C PHE A 213 -18.10 11.61 -4.55
N GLU A 214 -17.74 12.85 -4.85
CA GLU A 214 -18.02 13.48 -6.16
C GLU A 214 -17.34 12.76 -7.32
N PHE A 215 -16.11 12.25 -7.15
CA PHE A 215 -15.47 11.42 -8.15
C PHE A 215 -16.34 10.21 -8.50
N TRP A 216 -16.92 9.54 -7.50
CA TRP A 216 -17.82 8.41 -7.73
C TRP A 216 -19.15 8.80 -8.34
N ILE A 217 -19.69 9.97 -8.05
CA ILE A 217 -20.90 10.45 -8.72
C ILE A 217 -20.64 10.74 -10.21
N LYS A 218 -19.46 11.27 -10.55
CA LYS A 218 -19.14 11.69 -11.93
C LYS A 218 -18.65 10.56 -12.85
N ASN A 219 -17.99 9.54 -12.31
CA ASN A 219 -17.26 8.52 -13.09
C ASN A 219 -17.86 7.11 -12.96
N ARG A 220 -19.18 7.03 -12.69
CA ARG A 220 -19.94 5.78 -12.65
C ARG A 220 -20.56 5.45 -14.00
#